data_AF-A0A4P5T0P3-F1
#
_entry.id   AF-A0A4P5T0P3-F1
#
_cell.length_a   1.000
_cell.length_b   1.000
_cell.length_c   1.000
_cell.angle_alpha   90.00
_cell.angle_beta   90.00
_cell.angle_gamma   90.00
#
_symmetry.space_group_name_H-M   'P 1'
#
loop_
_entity.id
_entity.type
_entity.pdbx_description
1 polymer ?
#
loop_
_entity_poly.entity_id
_entity_poly.type
_entity_poly.pdbx_seq_one_letter_code
_entity_poly.pdbx_strand_id
1 'polypeptide(L)'
;MEAVFKPTDCLEFIFLADHDAPIHLWMRTNGDWAREIEYNKSQSLKIFGIFLLFLFFGFLLAASTLVLLILLIGMVLFPAYLVGLIGYYRDL
;
A
#
# COMPACT_ATOMS: atom_id res chain seq x y z
N MET A 1 -15.79 53.08 -13.68
CA MET A 1 -14.64 52.45 -13.00
C MET A 1 -15.21 51.36 -12.11
N GLU A 2 -15.29 50.14 -12.60
CA GLU A 2 -15.70 48.98 -11.80
C GLU A 2 -14.59 48.67 -10.79
N ALA A 3 -14.95 48.64 -9.51
CA ALA A 3 -14.03 48.24 -8.45
C ALA A 3 -13.82 46.72 -8.55
N VAL A 4 -12.68 46.33 -9.12
CA VAL A 4 -12.28 44.92 -9.22
C VAL A 4 -11.93 44.43 -7.81
N PHE A 5 -12.78 43.56 -7.26
CA PHE A 5 -12.64 43.04 -5.90
C PHE A 5 -11.57 41.94 -5.86
N LYS A 6 -10.42 42.22 -5.23
CA LYS A 6 -9.33 41.25 -5.10
C LYS A 6 -9.66 40.19 -4.03
N PRO A 7 -9.69 38.88 -4.35
CA PRO A 7 -9.84 37.83 -3.35
C PRO A 7 -8.59 37.73 -2.46
N THR A 8 -8.78 37.54 -1.16
CA THR A 8 -7.71 37.27 -0.18
C THR A 8 -7.03 35.92 -0.49
N ASP A 9 -5.71 35.84 -0.34
CA ASP A 9 -4.84 34.66 -0.60
C ASP A 9 -4.70 34.23 -2.07
N CYS A 10 -4.77 35.19 -2.99
CA CYS A 10 -4.54 34.97 -4.42
C CYS A 10 -3.37 35.81 -4.95
N LEU A 11 -2.52 35.19 -5.77
CA LEU A 11 -1.63 35.89 -6.69
C LEU A 11 -2.46 36.45 -7.85
N GLU A 12 -2.19 37.69 -8.21
CA GLU A 12 -2.83 38.37 -9.32
C GLU A 12 -1.87 38.42 -10.50
N PHE A 13 -2.28 37.86 -11.64
CA PHE A 13 -1.58 37.98 -12.90
C PHE A 13 -2.37 38.92 -13.80
N ILE A 14 -1.74 40.03 -14.18
CA ILE A 14 -2.33 41.04 -15.06
C ILE A 14 -1.77 40.82 -16.46
N PHE A 15 -2.61 40.40 -17.39
CA PHE A 15 -2.24 40.25 -18.79
C PHE A 15 -2.63 41.53 -19.54
N LEU A 16 -1.62 42.27 -19.97
CA LEU A 16 -1.74 43.46 -20.83
C LEU A 16 -1.90 43.00 -22.29
N ALA A 17 -3.05 42.41 -22.62
CA ALA A 17 -3.34 41.93 -23.97
C ALA A 17 -3.93 43.04 -24.87
N ASP A 18 -4.72 43.95 -24.28
CA ASP A 18 -5.26 45.12 -24.96
C ASP A 18 -5.29 46.29 -23.97
N HIS A 19 -4.83 47.47 -24.40
CA HIS A 19 -4.66 48.63 -23.54
C HIS A 19 -5.97 49.13 -22.89
N ASP A 20 -7.12 48.73 -23.42
CA ASP A 20 -8.45 49.18 -22.97
C ASP A 20 -9.15 48.19 -22.02
N ALA A 21 -8.69 46.93 -21.89
CA ALA A 21 -9.30 45.94 -21.01
C ALA A 21 -8.29 44.89 -20.49
N PRO A 22 -7.57 45.18 -19.38
CA PRO A 22 -6.64 44.21 -18.79
C PRO A 22 -7.38 42.99 -18.26
N ILE A 23 -6.87 41.79 -18.56
CA ILE A 23 -7.40 40.53 -18.02
C ILE A 23 -6.73 40.29 -16.68
N HIS A 24 -7.51 40.30 -15.60
CA HIS A 24 -7.07 39.97 -14.24
C HIS A 24 -7.34 38.49 -13.97
N LEU A 25 -6.28 37.72 -13.77
CA LEU A 25 -6.37 36.32 -13.38
C LEU A 25 -5.92 36.15 -11.92
N TRP A 26 -6.82 35.70 -11.06
CA TRP A 26 -6.50 35.41 -9.66
C TRP A 26 -6.21 33.92 -9.49
N MET A 27 -4.97 33.60 -9.13
CA MET A 27 -4.55 32.24 -8.83
C MET A 27 -4.36 32.09 -7.32
N ARG A 28 -5.15 31.22 -6.69
CA ARG A 28 -5.11 30.97 -5.25
C ARG A 28 -3.80 30.28 -4.89
N THR A 29 -2.97 30.89 -4.03
CA THR A 29 -1.73 30.28 -3.56
C THR A 29 -2.01 29.38 -2.37
N ASN A 30 -2.65 28.24 -2.62
CA ASN A 30 -2.97 27.32 -1.54
C ASN A 30 -1.75 26.47 -1.16
N GLY A 31 -0.97 26.95 -0.19
CA GLY A 31 -0.03 26.10 0.57
C GLY A 31 -0.73 24.87 1.21
N ASP A 32 -2.05 24.94 1.40
CA ASP A 32 -2.87 23.82 1.87
C ASP A 32 -2.90 22.62 0.90
N TRP A 33 -2.83 22.87 -0.41
CA TRP A 33 -2.86 21.78 -1.41
C TRP A 33 -1.52 21.02 -1.40
N ALA A 34 -0.41 21.73 -1.18
CA ALA A 34 0.89 21.10 -0.98
C ALA A 34 0.91 20.22 0.28
N ARG A 35 0.31 20.69 1.38
CA ARG A 35 0.16 19.93 2.63
C ARG A 35 -0.72 18.68 2.47
N GLU A 36 -1.83 18.76 1.74
CA GLU A 36 -2.69 17.60 1.47
C GLU A 36 -1.96 16.53 0.66
N ILE A 37 -1.18 16.92 -0.37
CA ILE A 37 -0.40 15.98 -1.19
C ILE A 37 0.67 15.29 -0.33
N GLU A 38 1.34 16.04 0.55
CA GLU A 38 2.39 15.51 1.42
C GLU A 38 1.83 14.57 2.50
N TYR A 39 0.66 14.91 3.07
CA TYR A 39 -0.07 14.05 3.99
C TYR A 39 -0.53 12.75 3.33
N ASN A 40 -1.03 12.84 2.10
CA ASN A 40 -1.48 11.68 1.33
C ASN A 40 -0.31 10.73 1.00
N LYS A 41 0.87 11.25 0.63
CA LYS A 41 2.09 10.43 0.47
C LYS A 41 2.49 9.72 1.75
N SER A 42 2.47 10.42 2.89
CA SER A 42 2.83 9.86 4.20
C SER A 42 1.86 8.75 4.64
N GLN A 43 0.55 8.95 4.46
CA GLN A 43 -0.44 7.92 4.73
C GLN A 43 -0.31 6.73 3.78
N SER A 44 -0.10 6.97 2.50
CA SER A 44 0.05 5.90 1.50
C SER A 44 1.27 5.03 1.80
N LEU A 45 2.40 5.63 2.22
CA LEU A 45 3.60 4.90 2.61
C LEU A 45 3.37 4.03 3.85
N LYS A 46 2.62 4.53 4.84
CA LYS A 46 2.25 3.77 6.04
C LYS A 46 1.36 2.58 5.70
N ILE A 47 0.34 2.79 4.88
CA ILE A 47 -0.58 1.73 4.44
C ILE A 47 0.17 0.66 3.65
N PHE A 48 1.05 1.08 2.74
CA PHE A 48 1.89 0.16 1.96
C PHE A 48 2.84 -0.65 2.86
N GLY A 49 3.47 0.01 3.83
CA GLY A 49 4.34 -0.65 4.81
C GLY A 49 3.58 -1.68 5.65
N ILE A 50 2.40 -1.34 6.17
CA ILE A 50 1.55 -2.26 6.94
C ILE A 50 1.12 -3.45 6.07
N PHE A 51 0.70 -3.19 4.82
CA PHE A 51 0.31 -4.24 3.89
C PHE A 51 1.46 -5.20 3.60
N LEU A 52 2.66 -4.68 3.33
CA LEU A 52 3.84 -5.49 3.05
C LEU A 52 4.25 -6.34 4.27
N LEU A 53 4.14 -5.78 5.47
CA LEU A 53 4.40 -6.49 6.71
C LEU A 53 3.40 -7.63 6.91
N PHE A 54 2.11 -7.37 6.66
CA PHE A 54 1.06 -8.38 6.75
C PHE A 54 1.27 -9.52 5.73
N LEU A 55 1.66 -9.17 4.50
CA LEU A 55 1.98 -10.15 3.45
C LEU A 55 3.18 -11.01 3.86
N PHE A 56 4.22 -10.41 4.44
CA PHE A 56 5.39 -11.13 4.94
C PHE A 56 5.02 -12.12 6.06
N PHE A 57 4.25 -11.68 7.06
CA PHE A 57 3.78 -12.55 8.13
C PHE A 57 2.90 -13.68 7.60
N GLY A 58 1.99 -13.38 6.67
CA GLY A 58 1.14 -14.38 6.03
C GLY A 58 1.95 -15.46 5.31
N PHE A 59 2.98 -15.06 4.55
CA PHE A 59 3.86 -16.00 3.87
C PHE A 59 4.65 -16.87 4.85
N LEU A 60 5.20 -16.27 5.90
CA LEU A 60 6.01 -16.97 6.90
C LEU A 60 5.19 -17.98 7.71
N LEU A 61 3.96 -17.60 8.08
CA LEU A 61 2.98 -18.49 8.72
C LEU A 61 2.54 -19.62 7.79
N ALA A 62 2.28 -19.34 6.51
CA ALA A 62 1.88 -20.35 5.54
C ALA A 62 3.00 -21.39 5.31
N ALA A 63 4.24 -20.94 5.15
CA ALA A 63 5.40 -21.81 5.01
C ALA A 63 5.59 -22.69 6.26
N SER A 64 5.50 -22.09 7.45
CA SER A 64 5.62 -22.81 8.72
C SER A 64 4.51 -23.86 8.89
N THR A 65 3.27 -23.52 8.53
CA THR A 65 2.12 -24.43 8.58
C THR A 65 2.32 -25.61 7.64
N LEU A 66 2.84 -25.39 6.43
CA LEU A 66 3.10 -26.45 5.46
C LEU A 66 4.19 -27.40 5.98
N VAL A 67 5.27 -26.88 6.56
CA VAL A 67 6.33 -27.69 7.18
C VAL A 67 5.77 -28.54 8.33
N LEU A 68 4.95 -27.96 9.20
CA LEU A 68 4.30 -28.69 10.29
C LEU A 68 3.38 -29.81 9.77
N LEU A 69 2.63 -29.54 8.70
CA LEU A 69 1.77 -30.53 8.06
C LEU A 69 2.58 -31.72 7.51
N ILE A 70 3.70 -31.45 6.83
CA ILE A 70 4.60 -32.50 6.34
C ILE A 70 5.16 -33.33 7.50
N LEU A 71 5.56 -32.68 8.60
CA LEU A 71 6.07 -33.35 9.79
C LEU A 71 5.03 -34.28 10.42
N LEU A 72 3.77 -33.82 10.53
CA LEU A 72 2.65 -34.63 11.02
C LEU A 72 2.39 -35.83 10.12
N ILE A 73 2.35 -35.63 8.80
CA ILE A 73 2.20 -36.70 7.82
C ILE A 73 3.35 -37.71 7.97
N GLY A 74 4.59 -37.24 8.06
CA GLY A 74 5.76 -38.07 8.28
C GLY A 74 5.66 -38.88 9.57
N MET A 75 5.23 -38.27 10.67
CA MET A 75 5.05 -38.96 11.95
C MET A 75 4.02 -40.08 11.91
N VAL A 76 3.02 -40.02 11.03
CA VAL A 76 1.99 -41.06 10.90
C VAL A 76 2.37 -42.09 9.84
N LEU A 77 2.81 -41.63 8.67
CA LEU A 77 3.14 -42.51 7.55
C LEU A 77 4.42 -43.31 7.79
N PHE A 78 5.41 -42.76 8.48
CA PHE A 78 6.67 -43.47 8.73
C PHE A 78 6.48 -44.70 9.63
N PRO A 79 5.80 -44.65 10.79
CA PRO A 79 5.50 -45.84 11.57
C PRO A 79 4.58 -46.82 10.84
N ALA A 80 3.57 -46.32 10.12
CA ALA A 80 2.66 -47.18 9.35
C ALA A 80 3.43 -47.96 8.26
N TYR A 81 4.37 -47.31 7.58
CA TYR A 81 5.26 -47.93 6.62
C TYR A 81 6.15 -48.99 7.26
N LEU A 82 6.77 -48.71 8.41
CA LEU A 82 7.58 -49.69 9.14
C LEU A 82 6.77 -50.91 9.57
N VAL A 83 5.54 -50.72 10.07
CA VAL A 83 4.64 -51.82 10.43
C VAL A 83 4.26 -52.66 9.21
N GLY A 84 3.95 -52.02 8.08
CA GLY A 84 3.67 -52.72 6.82
C GLY A 84 4.87 -53.52 6.32
N LEU A 85 6.07 -52.97 6.43
CA LEU A 85 7.32 -53.62 6.04
C LEU A 85 7.63 -54.85 6.92
N ILE A 86 7.45 -54.73 8.25
CA ILE A 86 7.60 -55.86 9.18
C ILE A 86 6.61 -56.98 8.86
N GLY A 87 5.35 -56.63 8.55
CA GLY A 87 4.34 -57.61 8.12
C GLY A 87 4.75 -58.32 6.83
N TYR A 88 5.20 -57.56 5.83
CA TYR A 88 5.66 -58.09 4.54
C TYR A 88 6.83 -59.08 4.69
N TYR A 89 7.83 -58.77 5.51
CA TYR A 89 8.97 -59.66 5.75
C TYR A 89 8.64 -60.88 6.63
N ARG A 90 7.52 -60.86 7.37
CA ARG A 90 7.09 -62.01 8.18
C ARG A 90 6.35 -63.05 7.35
N ASP A 91 5.70 -62.63 6.27
CA ASP A 91 4.92 -63.50 5.39
C ASP A 91 5.73 -64.02 4.17
N LEU A 92 7.04 -63.75 4.13
CA LEU A 92 8.02 -64.15 3.11
C LEU A 92 8.92 -65.27 3.63
#